data_AF-A0A355YGS7-F1
#
_entry.id   AF-A0A355YGS7-F1
#
_cell.length_a   1.000
_cell.length_b   1.000
_cell.length_c   1.000
_cell.angle_alpha   90.00
_cell.angle_beta   90.00
_cell.angle_gamma   90.00
#
_symmetry.space_group_name_H-M   'P 1'
#
loop_
_entity.id
_entity.type
_entity.pdbx_description
1 polymer ?
#
loop_
_entity_poly.entity_id
_entity_poly.type
_entity_poly.pdbx_seq_one_letter_code
_entity_poly.pdbx_strand_id
1 'polypeptide(L)'
;MAWLSLLLFLPWFGVMAALYWWFPRQPRHRARSVFDAAMLGLALLVSIAFMHWGYRIGAADVEADSLWKQILAVLYAYGGFLAVMVLALLLRPRVLYRR
;
A
#
# COMPACT_ATOMS: atom_id res chain seq x y z
N MET A 1 13.67 13.78 5.19
CA MET A 1 12.30 13.63 5.72
C MET A 1 11.55 12.62 4.84
N ALA A 2 11.34 11.39 5.29
CA ALA A 2 10.73 10.33 4.45
C ALA A 2 9.31 10.68 3.95
N TRP A 3 8.57 11.52 4.67
CA TRP A 3 7.19 11.92 4.40
C TRP A 3 6.93 12.49 3.00
N LEU A 4 7.95 13.04 2.33
CA LEU A 4 7.82 13.53 0.96
C LEU A 4 7.38 12.40 0.00
N SER A 5 7.80 11.16 0.23
CA SER A 5 7.38 9.99 -0.55
C SER A 5 5.88 9.75 -0.44
N LEU A 6 5.36 9.79 0.79
CA LEU A 6 3.93 9.61 1.02
C LEU A 6 3.13 10.74 0.40
N LEU A 7 3.54 11.99 0.59
CA LEU A 7 2.83 13.14 0.01
C LEU A 7 2.75 13.02 -1.52
N LEU A 8 3.84 12.62 -2.16
CA LEU A 8 3.90 12.46 -3.62
C LEU A 8 3.04 11.30 -4.14
N PHE A 9 3.01 10.19 -3.41
CA PHE A 9 2.29 8.97 -3.83
C PHE A 9 0.86 8.87 -3.29
N LEU A 10 0.45 9.70 -2.33
CA LEU A 10 -0.88 9.67 -1.76
C LEU A 10 -2.00 9.79 -2.81
N PRO A 11 -1.89 10.67 -3.84
CA PRO A 11 -2.89 10.73 -4.90
C PRO A 11 -2.99 9.41 -5.66
N TRP A 12 -1.85 8.77 -5.95
CA TRP A 12 -1.78 7.50 -6.66
C TRP A 12 -2.35 6.34 -5.84
N PHE A 13 -2.02 6.26 -4.54
CA PHE A 13 -2.63 5.31 -3.63
C PHE A 13 -4.15 5.51 -3.52
N GLY A 14 -4.61 6.76 -3.53
CA GLY A 14 -6.04 7.09 -3.59
C GLY A 14 -6.72 6.52 -4.84
N VAL A 15 -6.11 6.67 -6.01
CA VAL A 15 -6.62 6.09 -7.27
C VAL A 15 -6.69 4.57 -7.18
N MET A 16 -5.62 3.92 -6.74
CA MET A 16 -5.59 2.45 -6.61
C MET A 16 -6.61 1.94 -5.59
N ALA A 17 -6.71 2.59 -4.43
CA ALA A 17 -7.70 2.27 -3.42
C ALA A 17 -9.12 2.43 -3.95
N ALA A 18 -9.40 3.52 -4.68
CA ALA A 18 -10.69 3.76 -5.31
C ALA A 18 -11.03 2.68 -6.35
N LEU A 19 -10.07 2.29 -7.20
CA LEU A 19 -10.25 1.21 -8.17
C LEU A 19 -10.54 -0.13 -7.48
N TYR A 20 -9.75 -0.49 -6.48
CA TYR A 20 -9.96 -1.71 -5.68
C TYR A 20 -11.32 -1.73 -4.97
N TRP A 21 -11.74 -0.57 -4.45
CA TRP A 21 -13.01 -0.43 -3.75
C TRP A 21 -14.20 -0.44 -4.71
N TRP A 22 -14.07 0.18 -5.88
CA TRP A 22 -15.16 0.24 -6.86
C TRP A 22 -15.38 -1.14 -7.51
N PHE A 23 -14.32 -1.89 -7.79
CA PHE A 23 -14.44 -3.15 -8.53
C PHE A 23 -14.43 -4.40 -7.64
N PRO A 24 -15.32 -5.38 -7.91
CA PRO A 24 -16.47 -5.35 -8.84
C PRO A 24 -17.69 -4.59 -8.27
N ARG A 25 -18.46 -3.90 -9.14
CA ARG A 25 -19.54 -2.95 -8.77
C ARG A 25 -20.71 -3.55 -7.99
N GLN A 26 -20.97 -4.86 -8.10
CA GLN A 26 -22.07 -5.58 -7.42
C GLN A 26 -21.65 -7.04 -7.10
N PRO A 27 -22.19 -7.71 -6.06
CA PRO A 27 -22.96 -7.20 -4.93
C PRO A 27 -22.05 -6.68 -3.78
N ARG A 28 -22.44 -5.59 -3.13
CA ARG A 28 -21.75 -5.00 -1.96
C ARG A 28 -22.42 -5.44 -0.65
N HIS A 29 -22.15 -6.65 -0.20
CA HIS A 29 -22.47 -7.09 1.17
C HIS A 29 -21.59 -6.38 2.22
N ARG A 30 -22.14 -6.14 3.42
CA ARG A 30 -21.44 -5.48 4.55
C ARG A 30 -20.10 -6.15 4.89
N ALA A 31 -20.03 -7.48 4.82
CA ALA A 31 -18.80 -8.24 5.09
C ALA A 31 -17.64 -7.86 4.15
N ARG A 32 -17.94 -7.62 2.86
CA ARG A 32 -16.92 -7.15 1.90
C ARG A 32 -16.47 -5.73 2.19
N SER A 33 -17.39 -4.82 2.49
CA SER A 33 -16.99 -3.43 2.79
C SER A 33 -16.05 -3.37 4.00
N VAL A 34 -16.29 -4.18 5.04
CA VAL A 34 -15.40 -4.27 6.20
C VAL A 34 -14.06 -4.90 5.83
N PHE A 35 -14.06 -6.00 5.06
CA PHE A 35 -12.83 -6.62 4.59
C PHE A 35 -11.98 -5.68 3.74
N ASP A 36 -12.60 -5.02 2.76
CA ASP A 36 -11.95 -4.07 1.86
C ASP A 36 -11.38 -2.88 2.65
N ALA A 37 -12.10 -2.38 3.68
CA ALA A 37 -11.64 -1.27 4.52
C ALA A 37 -10.43 -1.67 5.35
N ALA A 38 -10.47 -2.86 5.94
CA ALA A 38 -9.36 -3.41 6.70
C ALA A 38 -8.13 -3.61 5.82
N MET A 39 -8.29 -4.11 4.59
CA MET A 39 -7.18 -4.31 3.66
C MET A 39 -6.59 -2.99 3.16
N LEU A 40 -7.41 -1.97 2.89
CA LEU A 40 -6.91 -0.64 2.53
C LEU A 40 -6.17 0.03 3.69
N GLY A 41 -6.70 -0.07 4.91
CA GLY A 41 -6.02 0.41 6.11
C GLY A 41 -4.69 -0.30 6.32
N LEU A 42 -4.66 -1.63 6.18
CA LEU A 42 -3.45 -2.43 6.26
C LEU A 42 -2.44 -2.03 5.17
N ALA A 43 -2.89 -1.84 3.93
CA ALA A 43 -2.02 -1.44 2.82
C ALA A 43 -1.35 -0.09 3.09
N LEU A 44 -2.07 0.87 3.66
CA LEU A 44 -1.52 2.16 4.07
C LEU A 44 -0.47 2.01 5.19
N LEU A 45 -0.79 1.23 6.23
CA LEU A 45 0.15 1.00 7.34
C LEU A 45 1.43 0.29 6.90
N VAL A 46 1.31 -0.75 6.07
CA VAL A 46 2.46 -1.47 5.51
C VAL A 46 3.29 -0.55 4.61
N SER A 47 2.63 0.28 3.77
CA SER A 47 3.30 1.28 2.94
C SER A 47 4.12 2.26 3.78
N ILE A 48 3.56 2.80 4.88
CA ILE A 48 4.28 3.70 5.79
C ILE A 48 5.48 2.97 6.44
N ALA A 49 5.29 1.75 6.94
CA ALA A 49 6.36 0.98 7.55
C ALA A 49 7.51 0.71 6.56
N PHE A 50 7.17 0.32 5.34
CA PHE A 50 8.13 0.04 4.27
C PHE A 50 8.81 1.32 3.79
N MET A 51 8.11 2.46 3.73
CA MET A 51 8.72 3.76 3.45
C MET A 51 9.85 4.08 4.45
N HIS A 52 9.58 3.95 5.75
CA HIS A 52 10.58 4.20 6.78
C HIS A 52 11.71 3.17 6.75
N TRP A 53 11.42 1.94 6.32
CA TRP A 53 12.45 0.92 6.16
C TRP A 53 13.35 1.22 4.95
N GLY A 54 12.78 1.48 3.77
CA GLY A 54 13.52 1.85 2.57
C GLY A 54 14.36 3.12 2.76
N TYR A 55 13.82 4.11 3.48
CA TYR A 55 14.57 5.31 3.85
C TYR A 55 15.80 4.98 4.71
N ARG A 56 15.65 4.10 5.72
CA ARG A 56 16.76 3.67 6.58
C ARG A 56 17.79 2.85 5.82
N ILE A 57 17.36 1.99 4.89
CA ILE A 57 18.27 1.23 4.02
C ILE A 57 19.11 2.20 3.18
N GLY A 58 18.49 3.15 2.49
CA GLY A 58 19.22 4.15 1.70
C GLY A 58 20.09 5.06 2.57
N ALA A 59 19.69 5.31 3.83
CA ALA A 59 20.49 6.11 4.75
C ALA A 59 21.75 5.41 5.27
N ALA A 60 21.75 4.08 5.29
CA ALA A 60 22.89 3.26 5.70
C ALA A 60 23.98 3.13 4.62
N ASP A 61 23.65 3.49 3.38
CA ASP A 61 24.59 3.49 2.27
C ASP A 61 25.42 4.78 2.27
N VAL A 62 26.75 4.63 2.42
CA VAL A 62 27.69 5.74 2.65
C VAL A 62 27.99 6.52 1.36
N GLU A 63 27.87 5.86 0.20
CA GLU A 63 28.10 6.47 -1.12
C GLU A 63 26.82 7.06 -1.71
N ALA A 64 25.67 6.80 -1.11
CA ALA A 64 24.38 7.21 -1.62
C ALA A 64 24.06 8.69 -1.33
N ASP A 65 23.87 9.45 -2.40
CA ASP A 65 23.38 10.82 -2.32
C ASP A 65 21.98 10.89 -1.66
N SER A 66 21.64 12.06 -1.12
CA SER A 66 20.41 12.33 -0.37
C SER A 66 19.14 11.91 -1.13
N LEU A 67 19.15 12.00 -2.47
CA LEU A 67 18.06 11.61 -3.34
C LEU A 67 17.78 10.09 -3.29
N TRP A 68 18.80 9.25 -3.17
CA TRP A 68 18.66 7.79 -3.19
C TRP A 68 17.83 7.26 -2.03
N LYS A 69 18.00 7.87 -0.85
CA LYS A 69 17.21 7.56 0.37
C LYS A 69 15.73 7.78 0.13
N GLN A 70 15.39 8.83 -0.63
CA GLN A 70 14.03 9.16 -0.99
C GLN A 70 13.47 8.19 -2.05
N ILE A 71 14.27 7.85 -3.05
CA ILE A 71 13.89 6.88 -4.09
C ILE A 71 13.56 5.51 -3.46
N LEU A 72 14.42 5.00 -2.57
CA LEU A 72 14.17 3.75 -1.86
C LEU A 72 12.95 3.83 -0.95
N ALA A 73 12.74 4.96 -0.26
CA ALA A 73 11.54 5.17 0.54
C ALA A 73 10.26 5.07 -0.32
N VAL A 74 10.24 5.68 -1.50
CA VAL A 74 9.10 5.58 -2.44
C VAL A 74 8.90 4.15 -2.93
N LEU A 75 9.97 3.48 -3.40
CA LEU A 75 9.90 2.14 -3.97
C LEU A 75 9.36 1.13 -2.95
N TYR A 76 9.86 1.18 -1.72
CA TYR A 76 9.40 0.28 -0.66
C TYR A 76 7.95 0.58 -0.25
N ALA A 77 7.58 1.86 -0.10
CA ALA A 77 6.20 2.24 0.18
C ALA A 77 5.23 1.71 -0.88
N TYR A 78 5.59 1.90 -2.15
CA TYR A 78 4.80 1.46 -3.30
C TYR A 78 4.69 -0.07 -3.37
N GLY A 79 5.82 -0.77 -3.24
CA GLY A 79 5.85 -2.23 -3.22
C GLY A 79 5.03 -2.83 -2.07
N GLY A 80 5.14 -2.25 -0.87
CA GLY A 80 4.35 -2.67 0.29
C GLY A 80 2.84 -2.49 0.08
N PHE A 81 2.43 -1.33 -0.44
CA PHE A 81 1.02 -1.08 -0.77
C PHE A 81 0.48 -2.09 -1.80
N LEU A 82 1.20 -2.28 -2.91
CA LEU A 82 0.79 -3.21 -3.97
C LEU A 82 0.76 -4.65 -3.49
N ALA A 83 1.74 -5.08 -2.68
CA ALA A 83 1.77 -6.43 -2.14
C ALA A 83 0.50 -6.72 -1.31
N VAL A 84 0.09 -5.79 -0.45
CA VAL A 84 -1.16 -5.93 0.31
C VAL A 84 -2.38 -5.91 -0.60
N MET A 85 -2.41 -5.05 -1.63
CA MET A 85 -3.53 -5.03 -2.59
C MET A 85 -3.68 -6.37 -3.34
N VAL A 86 -2.57 -6.94 -3.81
CA VAL A 86 -2.56 -8.26 -4.46
C VAL A 86 -3.03 -9.34 -3.49
N LEU A 87 -2.52 -9.35 -2.25
CA LEU A 87 -2.98 -10.29 -1.22
C LEU A 87 -4.47 -10.13 -0.95
N ALA A 88 -4.97 -8.90 -0.86
CA ALA A 88 -6.38 -8.61 -0.65
C ALA A 88 -7.25 -9.16 -1.80
N LEU A 89 -6.81 -9.05 -3.05
CA LEU A 89 -7.49 -9.64 -4.20
C LEU A 89 -7.51 -11.17 -4.16
N LEU A 90 -6.42 -11.81 -3.74
CA LEU A 90 -6.32 -13.27 -3.62
C LEU A 90 -7.10 -13.83 -2.42
N LEU A 91 -7.17 -13.08 -1.33
CA LEU A 91 -7.86 -13.48 -0.10
C LEU A 91 -9.36 -13.20 -0.15
N ARG A 92 -9.79 -12.16 -0.87
CA ARG A 92 -11.22 -11.76 -0.95
C ARG A 92 -12.13 -12.94 -1.32
N PRO A 93 -11.85 -13.78 -2.34
CA PRO A 93 -12.69 -14.92 -2.67
C PRO A 93 -12.66 -16.01 -1.60
N ARG A 94 -11.47 -16.27 -1.03
CA ARG A 94 -11.28 -17.34 -0.05
C ARG A 94 -11.97 -17.05 1.28
N VAL A 95 -12.06 -15.79 1.67
CA VAL A 95 -12.69 -15.36 2.94
C VAL A 95 -14.20 -15.18 2.76
N LEU A 96 -14.64 -14.65 1.61
CA LEU A 96 -16.05 -14.30 1.40
C LEU A 96 -16.89 -15.42 0.75
N TYR A 97 -16.30 -16.32 -0.06
CA TYR A 97 -17.02 -17.43 -0.71
C TYR A 97 -16.79 -18.80 -0.04
N ARG A 98 -15.96 -18.91 1.01
CA ARG A 98 -15.91 -20.12 1.86
C ARG A 98 -17.04 -20.18 2.89
N ARG A 99 -18.14 -19.45 2.67
CA ARG A 99 -19.36 -19.56 3.49
C ARG A 99 -20.45 -20.27 2.71
#